data_AF-A0A7J6LBY9-F1
#
_entry.id   AF-A0A7J6LBY9-F1
#
_cell.length_a   1.000
_cell.length_b   1.000
_cell.length_c   1.000
_cell.angle_alpha   90.00
_cell.angle_beta   90.00
_cell.angle_gamma   90.00
#
_symmetry.space_group_name_H-M   'P 1'
#
loop_
_entity.id
_entity.type
_entity.pdbx_description
1 polymer ?
#
loop_
_entity_poly.entity_id
_entity_poly.type
_entity_poly.pdbx_seq_one_letter_code
_entity_poly.pdbx_strand_id
1 'polypeptide(L)'
;MMSKVDHPLSEKGRQQAEKLRKNLASLSEAKQGWAEKLRSPGVLFCSPLTRAVQTAAIALKDIYLAEEHHPIVLLPSAREKKSVLGFDSVGAEVGPEILKKVHREMRNLYGRSGSMLDAFEKKLRFDVEEVAKRWWSRVVDTEEDIHSRLEEFMSQLISVPEDALVVVGHSHFFRDVFAKYMSQEYKSEQPGWTYELTRKVLPNCGVAMVTLNLVEGVINEPHITQVDLLFGAKLVLSGSTSSDCGQQQQQQGSKKRGRGGGRSDKTTQRNAKRKKQQNDVKSSSSSDNGADRNVFDGAAAMAEERTKHAPTTNNYTSM
;
A
#
# COMPACT_ATOMS: atom_id res chain seq x y z
N MET A 1 5.97 27.63 -15.40
CA MET A 1 6.62 26.78 -14.37
C MET A 1 6.84 25.41 -14.98
N MET A 2 8.07 24.91 -15.06
CA MET A 2 8.31 23.53 -15.49
C MET A 2 7.71 22.58 -14.44
N SER A 3 6.74 21.76 -14.83
CA SER A 3 6.25 20.69 -13.96
C SER A 3 7.41 19.72 -13.70
N LYS A 4 7.82 19.60 -12.43
CA LYS A 4 8.84 18.62 -12.06
C LYS A 4 8.21 17.22 -12.12
N VAL A 5 8.71 16.39 -13.03
CA VAL A 5 8.40 14.97 -13.12
C VAL A 5 9.18 14.19 -12.05
N ASP A 6 8.63 13.07 -11.59
CA ASP A 6 9.28 12.14 -10.66
C ASP A 6 9.92 12.84 -9.44
N HIS A 7 9.06 13.42 -8.59
CA HIS A 7 9.51 14.20 -7.45
C HIS A 7 10.17 13.31 -6.37
N PRO A 8 11.22 13.82 -5.69
CA PRO A 8 11.74 13.17 -4.49
C PRO A 8 10.81 13.38 -3.30
N LEU A 9 11.02 12.63 -2.23
CA LEU A 9 10.38 12.88 -0.95
C LEU A 9 10.63 14.33 -0.48
N SER A 10 9.59 14.93 0.10
CA SER A 10 9.73 16.14 0.91
C SER A 10 10.33 15.81 2.28
N GLU A 11 10.67 16.84 3.05
CA GLU A 11 11.09 16.67 4.45
C GLU A 11 10.02 15.94 5.29
N LYS A 12 8.74 16.25 5.09
CA LYS A 12 7.62 15.52 5.71
C LYS A 12 7.61 14.05 5.28
N GLY A 13 7.81 13.78 3.98
CA GLY A 13 7.88 12.42 3.45
C GLY A 13 9.05 11.61 4.05
N ARG A 14 10.23 12.23 4.17
CA ARG A 14 11.40 11.65 4.85
C ARG A 14 11.09 11.29 6.30
N GLN A 15 10.45 12.18 7.05
CA GLN A 15 10.05 11.93 8.44
C GLN A 15 9.04 10.77 8.54
N GLN A 16 8.10 10.67 7.60
CA GLN A 16 7.15 9.55 7.52
C GLN A 16 7.90 8.21 7.29
N ALA A 17 8.87 8.18 6.38
CA ALA A 17 9.67 6.98 6.09
C ALA A 17 10.55 6.58 7.29
N GLU A 18 11.17 7.53 7.99
CA GLU A 18 11.91 7.25 9.23
C GLU A 18 11.01 6.75 10.36
N LYS A 19 9.79 7.28 10.48
CA LYS A 19 8.80 6.77 11.43
C LYS A 19 8.42 5.33 11.11
N LEU A 20 8.22 5.02 9.82
CA LEU A 20 7.97 3.65 9.38
C LEU A 20 9.14 2.73 9.72
N ARG A 21 10.39 3.16 9.48
CA ARG A 21 11.59 2.40 9.90
C ARG A 21 11.57 2.04 11.38
N LYS A 22 11.25 3.01 12.25
CA LYS A 22 11.15 2.78 13.70
C LYS A 22 10.05 1.80 14.05
N ASN A 23 8.88 1.90 13.41
CA ASN A 23 7.78 0.96 13.61
C ASN A 23 8.18 -0.46 13.20
N LEU A 24 8.88 -0.61 12.06
CA LEU A 24 9.40 -1.89 11.59
C LEU A 24 10.44 -2.48 12.55
N ALA A 25 11.36 -1.67 13.06
CA ALA A 25 12.34 -2.11 14.06
C ALA A 25 11.66 -2.59 15.36
N SER A 26 10.57 -1.93 15.77
CA SER A 26 9.79 -2.34 16.95
C SER A 26 9.05 -3.67 16.79
N LEU A 27 8.92 -4.18 15.56
CA LEU A 27 8.33 -5.49 15.35
C LEU A 27 9.15 -6.59 16.01
N SER A 28 10.46 -6.43 16.21
CA SER A 28 11.35 -7.43 16.83
C SER A 28 10.82 -8.02 18.16
N GLU A 29 9.93 -7.33 18.85
CA GLU A 29 9.31 -7.77 20.10
C GLU A 29 7.98 -8.53 19.92
N ALA A 30 7.37 -8.48 18.73
CA ALA A 30 6.06 -9.06 18.45
C ALA A 30 6.17 -10.52 17.95
N LYS A 31 5.50 -11.45 18.65
CA LYS A 31 5.39 -12.88 18.29
C LYS A 31 4.37 -13.17 17.16
N GLN A 32 4.13 -12.23 16.26
CA GLN A 32 3.18 -12.44 15.16
C GLN A 32 3.91 -13.06 13.97
N GLY A 33 3.42 -14.18 13.44
CA GLY A 33 4.12 -14.92 12.37
C GLY A 33 4.37 -14.11 11.10
N TRP A 34 3.53 -13.12 10.78
CA TRP A 34 3.77 -12.22 9.65
C TRP A 34 4.94 -11.25 9.88
N ALA A 35 5.26 -10.92 11.13
CA ALA A 35 6.33 -9.98 11.44
C ALA A 35 7.70 -10.57 11.11
N GLU A 36 7.85 -11.90 11.22
CA GLU A 36 9.04 -12.63 10.78
C GLU A 36 9.16 -12.61 9.26
N LYS A 37 8.07 -12.92 8.55
CA LYS A 37 7.99 -12.84 7.08
C LYS A 37 8.34 -11.44 6.54
N LEU A 38 7.93 -10.38 7.23
CA LEU A 38 8.27 -9.01 6.86
C LEU A 38 9.75 -8.65 7.13
N ARG A 39 10.40 -9.33 8.09
CA ARG A 39 11.83 -9.12 8.40
C ARG A 39 12.77 -9.88 7.46
N SER A 40 12.29 -10.97 6.87
CA SER A 40 13.04 -11.70 5.85
C SER A 40 12.19 -11.94 4.61
N PRO A 41 11.84 -10.89 3.86
CA PRO A 41 11.17 -11.09 2.59
C PRO A 41 12.13 -11.73 1.59
N GLY A 42 11.64 -12.69 0.80
CA GLY A 42 12.46 -13.33 -0.23
C GLY A 42 12.85 -12.34 -1.34
N VAL A 43 11.92 -11.43 -1.69
CA VAL A 43 12.16 -10.37 -2.67
C VAL A 43 11.53 -9.04 -2.22
N LEU A 44 12.21 -7.95 -2.54
CA LEU A 44 11.72 -6.58 -2.37
C LEU A 44 11.55 -5.93 -3.75
N PHE A 45 10.30 -5.78 -4.18
CA PHE A 45 9.95 -5.02 -5.37
C PHE A 45 9.74 -3.54 -5.01
N CYS A 46 10.21 -2.64 -5.87
CA CYS A 46 10.05 -1.21 -5.66
C CYS A 46 9.68 -0.51 -6.97
N SER A 47 8.73 0.41 -6.92
CA SER A 47 8.51 1.32 -8.05
C SER A 47 9.78 2.11 -8.37
N PRO A 48 10.13 2.28 -9.66
CA PRO A 48 11.31 3.05 -10.05
C PRO A 48 11.22 4.56 -9.83
N LEU A 49 10.08 5.07 -9.35
CA LEU A 49 9.92 6.48 -9.03
C LEU A 49 10.76 6.87 -7.81
N THR A 50 11.44 8.00 -7.88
CA THR A 50 12.44 8.49 -6.90
C THR A 50 11.91 8.43 -5.48
N ARG A 51 10.68 8.91 -5.22
CA ARG A 51 10.05 8.86 -3.89
C ARG A 51 9.85 7.44 -3.34
N ALA A 52 9.55 6.47 -4.19
CA ALA A 52 9.36 5.08 -3.78
C ALA A 52 10.71 4.44 -3.44
N VAL A 53 11.73 4.64 -4.28
CA VAL A 53 13.09 4.16 -4.02
C VAL A 53 13.66 4.79 -2.73
N GLN A 54 13.45 6.09 -2.51
CA GLN A 54 13.83 6.75 -1.26
C GLN A 54 13.07 6.18 -0.05
N THR A 55 11.76 5.90 -0.19
CA THR A 55 10.97 5.30 0.88
C THR A 55 11.48 3.89 1.21
N ALA A 56 11.74 3.05 0.20
CA ALA A 56 12.29 1.72 0.39
C ALA A 56 13.65 1.79 1.10
N ALA A 57 14.56 2.61 0.58
CA ALA A 57 15.89 2.79 1.16
C ALA A 57 15.84 3.30 2.61
N ILE A 58 14.99 4.28 2.92
CA ILE A 58 14.91 4.82 4.28
C ILE A 58 14.20 3.83 5.20
N ALA A 59 13.00 3.35 4.84
CA ALA A 59 12.14 2.60 5.73
C ALA A 59 12.65 1.16 5.98
N LEU A 60 13.24 0.54 4.96
CA LEU A 60 13.52 -0.90 4.96
C LEU A 60 15.01 -1.23 5.17
N LYS A 61 15.91 -0.24 5.26
CA LYS A 61 17.36 -0.54 5.39
C LYS A 61 17.71 -1.47 6.55
N ASP A 62 17.07 -1.31 7.72
CA ASP A 62 17.48 -2.08 8.89
C ASP A 62 17.03 -3.53 8.78
N ILE A 63 15.90 -3.77 8.10
CA ILE A 63 15.42 -5.10 7.72
C ILE A 63 16.37 -5.68 6.67
N TYR A 64 16.57 -4.94 5.60
CA TYR A 64 17.28 -5.39 4.41
C TYR A 64 18.82 -5.50 4.59
N LEU A 65 19.38 -4.93 5.66
CA LEU A 65 20.80 -5.08 6.00
C LEU A 65 21.04 -6.08 7.12
N ALA A 66 19.99 -6.64 7.72
CA ALA A 66 20.12 -7.65 8.76
C ALA A 66 20.57 -9.00 8.19
N GLU A 67 20.16 -9.32 6.95
CA GLU A 67 20.55 -10.54 6.26
C GLU A 67 21.14 -10.26 4.87
N GLU A 68 21.76 -11.27 4.25
CA GLU A 68 22.23 -11.17 2.86
C GLU A 68 21.04 -11.26 1.89
N HIS A 69 20.24 -10.20 1.79
CA HIS A 69 19.06 -10.19 0.94
C HIS A 69 19.40 -10.05 -0.56
N HIS A 70 18.49 -10.59 -1.38
CA HIS A 70 18.42 -10.38 -2.83
C HIS A 70 18.20 -8.91 -3.17
N PRO A 71 18.82 -8.36 -4.25
CA PRO A 71 18.73 -6.95 -4.65
C PRO A 71 17.28 -6.41 -4.67
N ILE A 72 17.10 -5.13 -4.35
CA ILE A 72 15.81 -4.44 -4.51
C ILE A 72 15.51 -4.34 -6.00
N VAL A 73 14.46 -5.03 -6.46
CA VAL A 73 14.09 -5.08 -7.88
C VAL A 73 13.22 -3.88 -8.24
N LEU A 74 13.69 -3.03 -9.14
CA LEU A 74 12.92 -1.89 -9.64
C LEU A 74 11.91 -2.35 -10.69
N LEU A 75 10.62 -2.28 -10.33
CA LEU A 75 9.52 -2.87 -11.09
C LEU A 75 8.68 -1.79 -11.79
N PRO A 76 8.75 -1.66 -13.13
CA PRO A 76 7.95 -0.72 -13.91
C PRO A 76 6.45 -0.79 -13.65
N SER A 77 5.96 -2.01 -13.40
CA SER A 77 4.55 -2.33 -13.24
C SER A 77 3.97 -1.77 -11.92
N ALA A 78 4.83 -1.54 -10.91
CA ALA A 78 4.47 -0.96 -9.62
C ALA A 78 4.41 0.58 -9.60
N ARG A 79 4.60 1.26 -10.74
CA ARG A 79 4.53 2.73 -10.82
C ARG A 79 3.11 3.27 -10.61
N GLU A 80 3.03 4.53 -10.19
CA GLU A 80 1.73 5.19 -10.00
C GLU A 80 0.98 5.35 -11.33
N LYS A 81 -0.36 5.27 -11.30
CA LYS A 81 -1.21 5.61 -12.46
C LYS A 81 -0.93 7.05 -12.89
N LYS A 82 -0.72 7.27 -14.18
CA LYS A 82 -0.60 8.62 -14.72
C LYS A 82 -1.99 9.19 -15.01
N SER A 83 -2.35 10.25 -14.30
CA SER A 83 -3.61 10.99 -14.51
C SER A 83 -3.39 12.23 -15.36
N VAL A 84 -4.46 12.79 -15.92
CA VAL A 84 -4.45 13.98 -16.81
C VAL A 84 -3.70 15.18 -16.22
N LEU A 85 -3.68 15.32 -14.89
CA LEU A 85 -3.02 16.42 -14.17
C LEU A 85 -1.76 16.00 -13.41
N GLY A 86 -1.43 14.70 -13.40
CA GLY A 86 -0.33 14.13 -12.64
C GLY A 86 0.91 13.89 -13.47
N PHE A 87 1.81 14.87 -13.56
CA PHE A 87 3.15 14.67 -14.16
C PHE A 87 4.07 13.82 -13.30
N ASP A 88 3.68 13.56 -12.07
CA ASP A 88 4.51 12.91 -11.08
C ASP A 88 4.65 11.39 -11.23
N SER A 89 3.82 10.79 -12.10
CA SER A 89 3.91 9.38 -12.47
C SER A 89 4.84 9.16 -13.67
N VAL A 90 5.41 10.23 -14.24
CA VAL A 90 6.33 10.19 -15.37
C VAL A 90 7.75 10.03 -14.86
N GLY A 91 8.45 8.97 -15.26
CA GLY A 91 9.86 8.78 -14.93
C GLY A 91 10.75 9.87 -15.52
N ALA A 92 11.90 10.10 -14.88
CA ALA A 92 12.91 11.04 -15.38
C ALA A 92 14.14 10.32 -15.95
N GLU A 93 14.49 9.17 -15.38
CA GLU A 93 15.74 8.44 -15.63
C GLU A 93 15.47 6.96 -15.89
N VAL A 94 16.43 6.27 -16.49
CA VAL A 94 16.40 4.81 -16.76
C VAL A 94 17.65 4.14 -16.19
N GLY A 95 17.55 2.85 -15.88
CA GLY A 95 18.66 2.01 -15.44
C GLY A 95 19.41 2.60 -14.24
N PRO A 96 20.75 2.54 -14.23
CA PRO A 96 21.57 3.08 -13.14
C PRO A 96 21.42 4.59 -12.87
N GLU A 97 20.95 5.39 -13.85
CA GLU A 97 20.76 6.83 -13.66
C GLU A 97 19.65 7.14 -12.65
N ILE A 98 18.69 6.23 -12.47
CA ILE A 98 17.67 6.31 -11.41
C ILE A 98 18.36 6.38 -10.05
N LEU A 99 19.32 5.50 -9.79
CA LEU A 99 20.03 5.43 -8.51
C LEU A 99 20.92 6.66 -8.28
N LYS A 100 21.55 7.19 -9.34
CA LYS A 100 22.34 8.43 -9.27
C LYS A 100 21.45 9.63 -8.93
N LYS A 101 20.25 9.72 -9.52
CA LYS A 101 19.25 10.73 -9.18
C LYS A 101 18.80 10.57 -7.73
N VAL A 102 18.35 9.38 -7.33
CA VAL A 102 17.91 9.09 -5.95
C VAL A 102 19.00 9.47 -4.97
N HIS A 103 20.26 9.11 -5.24
CA HIS A 103 21.37 9.44 -4.38
C HIS A 103 21.57 10.96 -4.25
N ARG A 104 21.52 11.72 -5.34
CA ARG A 104 21.58 13.20 -5.30
C ARG A 104 20.45 13.78 -4.46
N GLU A 105 19.23 13.27 -4.61
CA GLU A 105 18.08 13.74 -3.83
C GLU A 105 18.15 13.32 -2.36
N MET A 106 18.74 12.16 -2.05
CA MET A 106 19.04 11.74 -0.69
C MET A 106 20.07 12.66 -0.02
N ARG A 107 21.08 13.14 -0.77
CA ARG A 107 22.02 14.15 -0.24
C ARG A 107 21.32 15.48 0.06
N ASN A 108 20.32 15.86 -0.73
CA ASN A 108 19.53 17.05 -0.45
C ASN A 108 18.72 16.89 0.86
N LEU A 109 18.24 15.69 1.15
CA LEU A 109 17.46 15.39 2.35
C LEU A 109 18.29 15.19 3.64
N TYR A 110 19.48 14.58 3.53
CA TYR A 110 20.30 14.20 4.68
C TYR A 110 21.62 14.98 4.81
N GLY A 111 21.95 15.85 3.84
CA GLY A 111 23.24 16.54 3.77
C GLY A 111 24.29 15.74 2.99
N ARG A 112 25.58 16.08 3.14
CA ARG A 112 26.67 15.48 2.35
C ARG A 112 27.18 14.14 2.87
N SER A 113 26.87 13.79 4.12
CA SER A 113 27.39 12.61 4.80
C SER A 113 26.40 12.11 5.85
N GLY A 114 26.33 10.80 6.05
CA GLY A 114 25.53 10.21 7.10
C GLY A 114 25.30 8.72 6.86
N SER A 115 24.95 7.99 7.92
CA SER A 115 24.77 6.54 7.87
C SER A 115 23.75 6.07 6.83
N MET A 116 22.76 6.92 6.51
CA MET A 116 21.79 6.63 5.46
C MET A 116 22.41 6.69 4.05
N LEU A 117 23.24 7.69 3.76
CA LEU A 117 23.91 7.79 2.46
C LEU A 117 24.91 6.66 2.28
N ASP A 118 25.69 6.36 3.33
CA ASP A 118 26.62 5.23 3.31
C ASP A 118 25.90 3.90 3.09
N ALA A 119 24.75 3.69 3.73
CA ALA A 119 23.95 2.49 3.52
C ALA A 119 23.45 2.40 2.07
N PHE A 120 22.94 3.50 1.51
CA PHE A 120 22.46 3.54 0.13
C PHE A 120 23.57 3.26 -0.89
N GLU A 121 24.74 3.87 -0.72
CA GLU A 121 25.86 3.73 -1.67
C GLU A 121 26.55 2.37 -1.60
N LYS A 122 26.75 1.83 -0.39
CA LYS A 122 27.70 0.73 -0.16
C LYS A 122 27.04 -0.58 0.19
N LYS A 123 25.79 -0.55 0.65
CA LYS A 123 25.14 -1.74 1.25
C LYS A 123 23.86 -2.14 0.54
N LEU A 124 23.01 -1.18 0.17
CA LEU A 124 21.80 -1.47 -0.58
C LEU A 124 22.16 -1.82 -2.03
N ARG A 125 21.64 -2.95 -2.50
CA ARG A 125 21.77 -3.41 -3.88
C ARG A 125 20.44 -3.22 -4.59
N PHE A 126 20.50 -2.79 -5.83
CA PHE A 126 19.34 -2.56 -6.67
C PHE A 126 19.51 -3.29 -7.99
N ASP A 127 18.47 -4.00 -8.40
CA ASP A 127 18.34 -4.52 -9.75
C ASP A 127 17.54 -3.52 -10.59
N VAL A 128 18.14 -3.11 -11.69
CA VAL A 128 17.63 -2.07 -12.59
C VAL A 128 17.38 -2.59 -14.00
N GLU A 129 17.41 -3.91 -14.21
CA GLU A 129 17.31 -4.52 -15.54
C GLU A 129 15.99 -4.17 -16.24
N GLU A 130 14.86 -4.36 -15.57
CA GLU A 130 13.50 -4.06 -16.06
C GLU A 130 13.29 -2.56 -16.38
N VAL A 131 14.12 -1.69 -15.79
CA VAL A 131 14.03 -0.23 -15.97
C VAL A 131 15.20 0.33 -16.78
N ALA A 132 16.01 -0.53 -17.41
CA ALA A 132 17.15 -0.14 -18.23
C ALA A 132 16.73 0.67 -19.48
N LYS A 133 15.48 0.49 -19.94
CA LYS A 133 14.84 1.26 -21.01
C LYS A 133 13.74 2.14 -20.43
N ARG A 134 13.18 3.03 -21.27
CA ARG A 134 12.05 3.88 -20.87
C ARG A 134 10.87 3.00 -20.46
N TRP A 135 10.51 3.08 -19.19
CA TRP A 135 9.47 2.29 -18.54
C TRP A 135 8.17 3.06 -18.30
N TRP A 136 8.07 4.31 -18.79
CA TRP A 136 6.90 5.18 -18.63
C TRP A 136 6.41 5.74 -19.96
N SER A 137 5.12 6.07 -20.01
CA SER A 137 4.48 6.71 -21.16
C SER A 137 4.45 8.24 -21.05
N ARG A 138 4.50 8.93 -22.21
CA ARG A 138 4.29 10.38 -22.31
C ARG A 138 2.82 10.75 -22.40
N VAL A 139 1.94 9.82 -22.77
CA VAL A 139 0.49 10.00 -22.72
C VAL A 139 -0.07 9.55 -21.37
N VAL A 140 -1.33 9.86 -21.09
CA VAL A 140 -2.07 9.39 -19.91
C VAL A 140 -2.25 7.87 -20.05
N ASP A 141 -2.17 7.13 -18.95
CA ASP A 141 -2.40 5.67 -18.98
C ASP A 141 -3.90 5.44 -19.31
N THR A 142 -4.20 4.59 -20.31
CA THR A 142 -5.58 4.13 -20.55
C THR A 142 -5.99 3.06 -19.52
N GLU A 143 -7.26 2.70 -19.48
CA GLU A 143 -7.70 1.61 -18.60
C GLU A 143 -7.07 0.27 -19.03
N GLU A 144 -6.87 0.05 -20.33
CA GLU A 144 -6.18 -1.12 -20.87
C GLU A 144 -4.70 -1.14 -20.47
N ASP A 145 -4.00 0.01 -20.54
CA ASP A 145 -2.61 0.13 -20.08
C ASP A 145 -2.48 -0.26 -18.60
N ILE A 146 -3.42 0.18 -17.77
CA ILE A 146 -3.43 -0.12 -16.34
C ILE A 146 -3.73 -1.60 -16.12
N HIS A 147 -4.71 -2.15 -16.84
CA HIS A 147 -5.08 -3.55 -16.72
C HIS A 147 -3.92 -4.47 -17.07
N SER A 148 -3.25 -4.23 -18.20
CA SER A 148 -2.07 -4.97 -18.64
C SER A 148 -0.92 -4.84 -17.64
N ARG A 149 -0.69 -3.63 -17.11
CA ARG A 149 0.33 -3.40 -16.08
C ARG A 149 0.05 -4.16 -14.79
N LEU A 150 -1.22 -4.22 -14.37
CA LEU A 150 -1.62 -4.99 -13.18
C LEU A 150 -1.45 -6.49 -13.39
N GLU A 151 -1.59 -7.01 -14.61
CA GLU A 151 -1.37 -8.42 -14.96
C GLU A 151 0.10 -8.77 -14.96
N GLU A 152 0.92 -7.92 -15.57
CA GLU A 152 2.38 -8.04 -15.52
C GLU A 152 2.87 -8.05 -14.06
N PHE A 153 2.36 -7.12 -13.25
CA PHE A 153 2.68 -7.04 -11.82
C PHE A 153 2.32 -8.34 -11.08
N MET A 154 1.09 -8.84 -11.21
CA MET A 154 0.72 -10.09 -10.54
C MET A 154 1.51 -11.29 -11.06
N SER A 155 1.75 -11.37 -12.37
CA SER A 155 2.56 -12.43 -12.98
C SER A 155 3.98 -12.46 -12.40
N GLN A 156 4.57 -11.28 -12.16
CA GLN A 156 5.86 -11.14 -11.50
C GLN A 156 5.82 -11.53 -10.02
N LEU A 157 4.73 -11.28 -9.30
CA LEU A 157 4.63 -11.71 -7.89
C LEU A 157 4.50 -13.23 -7.78
N ILE A 158 3.66 -13.87 -8.60
CA ILE A 158 3.38 -15.31 -8.51
C ILE A 158 4.51 -16.18 -9.08
N SER A 159 5.41 -15.60 -9.89
CA SER A 159 6.56 -16.32 -10.44
C SER A 159 7.71 -16.45 -9.45
N VAL A 160 7.67 -15.69 -8.34
CA VAL A 160 8.69 -15.76 -7.29
C VAL A 160 8.35 -16.90 -6.32
N PRO A 161 9.25 -17.87 -6.11
CA PRO A 161 8.99 -19.05 -5.27
C PRO A 161 9.18 -18.74 -3.78
N GLU A 162 8.67 -17.59 -3.30
CA GLU A 162 8.88 -17.08 -1.95
C GLU A 162 7.54 -16.89 -1.23
N ASP A 163 7.50 -17.28 0.05
CA ASP A 163 6.30 -17.20 0.89
C ASP A 163 5.93 -15.77 1.31
N ALA A 164 6.85 -14.83 1.13
CA ALA A 164 6.72 -13.45 1.58
C ALA A 164 7.50 -12.49 0.69
N LEU A 165 6.80 -11.46 0.23
CA LEU A 165 7.32 -10.42 -0.64
C LEU A 165 7.02 -9.05 -0.04
N VAL A 166 7.87 -8.07 -0.30
CA VAL A 166 7.60 -6.67 0.02
C VAL A 166 7.51 -5.87 -1.28
N VAL A 167 6.45 -5.07 -1.42
CA VAL A 167 6.28 -4.17 -2.55
C VAL A 167 6.19 -2.73 -2.05
N VAL A 168 7.10 -1.87 -2.54
CA VAL A 168 7.07 -0.42 -2.29
C VAL A 168 6.57 0.29 -3.53
N GLY A 169 5.30 0.65 -3.52
CA GLY A 169 4.61 1.29 -4.65
C GLY A 169 3.89 2.57 -4.25
N HIS A 170 2.78 2.84 -4.93
CA HIS A 170 2.01 4.07 -4.75
C HIS A 170 0.56 3.76 -4.42
N SER A 171 -0.10 4.75 -3.82
CA SER A 171 -1.37 4.50 -3.15
C SER A 171 -2.54 4.28 -4.12
N HIS A 172 -2.54 4.90 -5.30
CA HIS A 172 -3.56 4.60 -6.31
C HIS A 172 -3.30 3.27 -7.00
N PHE A 173 -2.04 2.98 -7.33
CA PHE A 173 -1.64 1.66 -7.81
C PHE A 173 -2.14 0.53 -6.89
N PHE A 174 -1.88 0.60 -5.58
CA PHE A 174 -2.34 -0.44 -4.65
C PHE A 174 -3.87 -0.52 -4.54
N ARG A 175 -4.57 0.61 -4.59
CA ARG A 175 -6.04 0.61 -4.64
C ARG A 175 -6.55 -0.14 -5.88
N ASP A 176 -5.91 0.07 -7.03
CA ASP A 176 -6.30 -0.59 -8.28
C ASP A 176 -5.95 -2.10 -8.24
N VAL A 177 -4.84 -2.49 -7.60
CA VAL A 177 -4.52 -3.90 -7.27
C VAL A 177 -5.63 -4.53 -6.41
N PHE A 178 -6.05 -3.84 -5.33
CA PHE A 178 -7.13 -4.33 -4.47
C PHE A 178 -8.45 -4.43 -5.23
N ALA A 179 -8.77 -3.48 -6.10
CA ALA A 179 -10.00 -3.53 -6.90
C ALA A 179 -10.01 -4.71 -7.88
N LYS A 180 -8.90 -4.98 -8.57
CA LYS A 180 -8.80 -6.03 -9.58
C LYS A 180 -8.77 -7.44 -8.98
N TYR A 181 -7.88 -7.68 -8.02
CA TYR A 181 -7.56 -9.06 -7.59
C TYR A 181 -8.32 -9.56 -6.37
N MET A 182 -9.23 -8.77 -5.81
CA MET A 182 -9.98 -9.19 -4.63
C MET A 182 -11.04 -10.23 -4.94
N SER A 183 -10.97 -11.36 -4.23
CA SER A 183 -11.89 -12.49 -4.33
C SER A 183 -13.35 -12.09 -4.07
N GLN A 184 -14.30 -12.80 -4.68
CA GLN A 184 -15.72 -12.55 -4.46
C GLN A 184 -16.15 -12.98 -3.06
N GLU A 185 -15.55 -14.05 -2.56
CA GLU A 185 -15.70 -14.56 -1.22
C GLU A 185 -15.37 -13.45 -0.20
N TYR A 186 -14.18 -12.85 -0.30
CA TYR A 186 -13.77 -11.78 0.61
C TYR A 186 -14.65 -10.52 0.49
N LYS A 187 -15.10 -10.17 -0.72
CA LYS A 187 -16.08 -9.08 -0.94
C LYS A 187 -17.40 -9.36 -0.23
N SER A 188 -17.87 -10.61 -0.26
CA SER A 188 -19.13 -11.02 0.36
C SER A 188 -19.04 -11.08 1.90
N GLU A 189 -17.90 -11.50 2.43
CA GLU A 189 -17.67 -11.60 3.89
C GLU A 189 -17.47 -10.23 4.54
N GLN A 190 -16.78 -9.31 3.85
CA GLN A 190 -16.40 -8.00 4.39
C GLN A 190 -16.79 -6.85 3.45
N PRO A 191 -18.07 -6.67 3.08
CA PRO A 191 -18.49 -5.76 2.01
C PRO A 191 -18.16 -4.30 2.32
N GLY A 192 -18.29 -3.86 3.58
CA GLY A 192 -17.95 -2.49 3.98
C GLY A 192 -16.45 -2.21 3.87
N TRP A 193 -15.61 -3.15 4.32
CA TRP A 193 -14.16 -2.98 4.33
C TRP A 193 -13.56 -3.04 2.91
N THR A 194 -13.99 -4.02 2.12
CA THR A 194 -13.56 -4.18 0.72
C THR A 194 -14.01 -2.98 -0.13
N TYR A 195 -15.19 -2.42 0.14
CA TYR A 195 -15.62 -1.15 -0.45
C TYR A 195 -14.67 0.01 -0.11
N GLU A 196 -14.16 0.09 1.13
CA GLU A 196 -13.19 1.12 1.47
C GLU A 196 -11.85 0.93 0.74
N LEU A 197 -11.33 -0.30 0.68
CA LEU A 197 -10.07 -0.63 0.01
C LEU A 197 -10.06 -0.27 -1.49
N THR A 198 -11.22 -0.34 -2.15
CA THR A 198 -11.35 -0.02 -3.58
C THR A 198 -11.59 1.45 -3.87
N ARG A 199 -11.97 2.25 -2.87
CA ARG A 199 -12.30 3.68 -3.06
C ARG A 199 -11.32 4.64 -2.39
N LYS A 200 -10.75 4.24 -1.26
CA LYS A 200 -9.77 5.01 -0.51
C LYS A 200 -8.35 4.56 -0.87
N VAL A 201 -7.37 5.32 -0.43
CA VAL A 201 -5.96 5.05 -0.70
C VAL A 201 -5.19 4.88 0.60
N LEU A 202 -4.09 4.12 0.55
CA LEU A 202 -3.15 4.05 1.67
C LEU A 202 -2.52 5.44 1.90
N PRO A 203 -2.36 5.88 3.16
CA PRO A 203 -1.61 7.09 3.44
C PRO A 203 -0.12 6.87 3.12
N ASN A 204 0.64 7.97 2.98
CA ASN A 204 2.09 7.89 2.82
C ASN A 204 2.73 7.03 3.92
N CYS A 205 3.59 6.10 3.52
CA CYS A 205 4.22 5.12 4.42
C CYS A 205 3.22 4.25 5.20
N GLY A 206 1.97 4.16 4.75
CA GLY A 206 1.01 3.17 5.21
C GLY A 206 1.40 1.78 4.69
N VAL A 207 1.22 0.77 5.52
CA VAL A 207 1.56 -0.61 5.18
C VAL A 207 0.30 -1.46 5.25
N ALA A 208 0.08 -2.25 4.20
CA ALA A 208 -0.94 -3.27 4.14
C ALA A 208 -0.26 -4.64 4.03
N MET A 209 -0.68 -5.59 4.86
CA MET A 209 -0.39 -7.00 4.69
C MET A 209 -1.48 -7.58 3.80
N VAL A 210 -1.09 -8.30 2.75
CA VAL A 210 -2.01 -8.86 1.75
C VAL A 210 -1.78 -10.36 1.68
N THR A 211 -2.84 -11.13 1.90
CA THR A 211 -2.81 -12.58 1.69
C THR A 211 -3.30 -12.88 0.28
N LEU A 212 -2.41 -13.48 -0.51
CA LEU A 212 -2.70 -13.93 -1.87
C LEU A 212 -2.93 -15.44 -1.85
N ASN A 213 -4.05 -15.89 -2.41
CA ASN A 213 -4.31 -17.31 -2.63
C ASN A 213 -3.99 -17.65 -4.08
N LEU A 214 -3.15 -18.67 -4.26
CA LEU A 214 -2.80 -19.24 -5.56
C LEU A 214 -3.54 -20.58 -5.65
N VAL A 215 -4.71 -20.59 -6.32
CA VAL A 215 -5.50 -21.81 -6.46
C VAL A 215 -4.84 -22.70 -7.51
N GLU A 216 -4.39 -23.89 -7.12
CA GLU A 216 -3.86 -24.88 -8.06
C GLU A 216 -4.99 -25.45 -8.94
N GLY A 217 -4.82 -25.43 -10.26
CA GLY A 217 -5.54 -26.32 -11.19
C GLY A 217 -6.64 -25.71 -12.08
N VAL A 218 -7.03 -24.45 -11.91
CA VAL A 218 -7.92 -23.75 -12.86
C VAL A 218 -7.40 -22.33 -13.04
N ILE A 219 -6.90 -22.03 -14.25
CA ILE A 219 -6.44 -20.72 -14.76
C ILE A 219 -5.97 -19.79 -13.63
N ASN A 220 -4.67 -19.88 -13.32
CA ASN A 220 -3.89 -19.16 -12.29
C ASN A 220 -4.22 -17.66 -12.09
N GLU A 221 -5.43 -17.32 -11.66
CA GLU A 221 -5.80 -15.96 -11.29
C GLU A 221 -5.52 -15.80 -9.80
N PRO A 222 -4.47 -15.07 -9.41
CA PRO A 222 -4.20 -14.83 -8.01
C PRO A 222 -5.32 -13.99 -7.40
N HIS A 223 -5.82 -14.42 -6.24
CA HIS A 223 -6.88 -13.71 -5.55
C HIS A 223 -6.47 -13.25 -4.17
N ILE A 224 -6.73 -11.98 -3.88
CA ILE A 224 -6.59 -11.39 -2.56
C ILE A 224 -7.75 -11.89 -1.69
N THR A 225 -7.39 -12.58 -0.62
CA THR A 225 -8.35 -13.16 0.35
C THR A 225 -8.38 -12.39 1.66
N GLN A 226 -7.35 -11.59 1.95
CA GLN A 226 -7.29 -10.79 3.17
C GLN A 226 -6.38 -9.57 2.98
N VAL A 227 -6.78 -8.43 3.56
CA VAL A 227 -5.95 -7.23 3.65
C VAL A 227 -6.05 -6.64 5.06
N ASP A 228 -4.91 -6.56 5.75
CA ASP A 228 -4.78 -5.96 7.08
C ASP A 228 -3.91 -4.70 7.03
N LEU A 229 -4.36 -3.62 7.67
CA LEU A 229 -3.55 -2.42 7.81
C LEU A 229 -2.65 -2.50 9.03
N LEU A 230 -1.34 -2.32 8.82
CA LEU A 230 -0.35 -2.39 9.86
C LEU A 230 -0.05 -1.02 10.47
N PHE A 231 0.53 -1.02 11.67
CA PHE A 231 0.98 0.19 12.38
C PHE A 231 -0.10 1.25 12.61
N GLY A 232 -1.36 0.81 12.70
CA GLY A 232 -2.50 1.71 12.87
C GLY A 232 -2.79 2.58 11.65
N ALA A 233 -2.32 2.20 10.46
CA ALA A 233 -2.65 2.90 9.22
C ALA A 233 -4.18 2.91 9.01
N LYS A 234 -4.69 4.01 8.45
CA LYS A 234 -6.10 4.19 8.11
C LYS A 234 -6.17 4.68 6.67
N LEU A 235 -7.07 4.09 5.89
CA LEU A 235 -7.33 4.53 4.52
C LEU A 235 -7.84 5.98 4.52
N VAL A 236 -7.42 6.75 3.52
CA VAL A 236 -7.82 8.15 3.34
C VAL A 236 -8.48 8.37 1.99
N LEU A 237 -9.31 9.41 1.87
CA LEU A 237 -9.87 9.77 0.57
C LEU A 237 -8.76 10.30 -0.35
N SER A 238 -8.81 9.90 -1.63
CA SER A 238 -7.92 10.46 -2.65
C SER A 238 -7.99 11.99 -2.66
N GLY A 239 -6.85 12.65 -2.60
CA GLY A 239 -6.75 14.12 -2.61
C GLY A 239 -6.98 14.80 -1.26
N SER A 240 -7.39 14.06 -0.22
CA SER A 240 -7.31 14.59 1.15
C SER A 240 -5.85 14.67 1.55
N THR A 241 -5.27 15.87 1.49
CA THR A 241 -3.94 16.11 2.05
C THR A 241 -4.05 15.85 3.55
N SER A 242 -3.44 14.75 4.02
CA SER A 242 -3.44 14.41 5.45
C SER A 242 -2.55 15.41 6.19
N SER A 243 -3.12 16.55 6.53
CA SER A 243 -2.54 17.51 7.48
C SER A 243 -2.56 16.97 8.91
N ASP A 244 -3.34 15.92 9.21
CA ASP A 244 -3.76 15.61 10.59
C ASP A 244 -3.35 14.25 11.19
N CYS A 245 -2.47 13.47 10.56
CA CYS A 245 -1.96 12.26 11.21
C CYS A 245 -0.76 12.59 12.12
N GLY A 246 -0.99 13.28 13.24
CA GLY A 246 0.12 13.73 14.08
C GLY A 246 -0.12 14.37 15.44
N GLN A 247 -1.30 14.25 16.08
CA GLN A 247 -1.42 14.51 17.53
C GLN A 247 -2.39 13.52 18.18
N GLN A 248 -1.94 12.28 18.41
CA GLN A 248 -2.56 11.42 19.42
C GLN A 248 -1.52 10.91 20.42
N GLN A 249 -1.62 11.50 21.62
CA GLN A 249 -1.36 10.93 22.94
C GLN A 249 0.05 10.48 23.31
N GLN A 250 0.87 11.44 23.74
CA GLN A 250 1.63 11.26 24.98
C GLN A 250 0.76 11.76 26.15
N GLN A 251 -0.11 10.90 26.67
CA GLN A 251 -0.55 10.99 28.07
C GLN A 251 0.19 9.90 28.85
N GLN A 252 1.44 10.18 29.22
CA GLN A 252 2.08 9.46 30.31
C GLN A 252 1.99 10.32 31.57
N GLY A 253 1.46 9.71 32.61
CA GLY A 253 1.00 10.37 33.83
C GLY A 253 2.10 11.06 34.62
N SER A 254 1.83 12.32 34.94
CA SER A 254 2.46 13.00 36.07
C SER A 254 1.76 12.55 37.36
N LYS A 255 2.47 11.69 38.09
CA LYS A 255 2.15 11.23 39.45
C LYS A 255 1.81 12.40 40.38
N LYS A 256 0.71 12.18 41.13
CA LYS A 256 0.41 12.69 42.48
C LYS A 256 1.66 13.14 43.25
N ARG A 257 1.70 14.41 43.67
CA ARG A 257 2.33 14.84 44.92
C ARG A 257 1.26 15.42 45.83
N GLY A 258 1.21 14.89 47.05
CA GLY A 258 0.32 15.29 48.14
C GLY A 258 0.51 16.76 48.53
N ARG A 259 -0.58 17.45 48.90
CA ARG A 259 -1.25 17.51 50.23
C ARG A 259 -0.59 18.51 51.18
N GLY A 260 -1.40 19.50 51.56
CA GLY A 260 -1.17 20.51 52.60
C GLY A 260 -1.32 21.90 52.00
N GLY A 261 -2.28 22.75 52.34
CA GLY A 261 -3.33 22.73 53.35
C GLY A 261 -3.87 24.18 53.43
N GLY A 262 -5.14 24.38 53.79
CA GLY A 262 -5.62 25.69 54.23
C GLY A 262 -6.95 26.18 53.64
N ARG A 263 -7.96 26.22 54.52
CA ARG A 263 -8.98 27.28 54.70
C ARG A 263 -9.84 27.68 53.49
N SER A 264 -11.11 27.23 53.47
CA SER A 264 -12.28 27.91 54.04
C SER A 264 -12.78 29.07 53.16
N ASP A 265 -13.89 28.87 52.45
CA ASP A 265 -15.12 29.56 52.83
C ASP A 265 -16.36 28.99 52.15
N LYS A 266 -17.44 29.02 52.93
CA LYS A 266 -18.83 28.71 52.56
C LYS A 266 -19.32 29.77 51.58
N THR A 267 -20.35 29.46 50.78
CA THR A 267 -21.57 30.31 50.57
C THR A 267 -22.44 29.77 49.41
N THR A 268 -23.72 29.50 49.76
CA THR A 268 -24.97 29.60 48.94
C THR A 268 -25.20 28.59 47.80
N GLN A 269 -26.03 27.56 47.97
CA GLN A 269 -27.51 27.51 47.89
C GLN A 269 -28.17 27.91 46.55
N ARG A 270 -28.91 26.92 46.01
CA ARG A 270 -30.19 27.00 45.28
C ARG A 270 -30.22 27.68 43.89
N ASN A 271 -30.58 26.90 42.87
CA ASN A 271 -31.93 27.01 42.31
C ASN A 271 -32.32 25.85 41.39
N ALA A 272 -33.63 25.65 41.33
CA ALA A 272 -34.35 24.48 40.87
C ALA A 272 -34.94 24.64 39.45
N LYS A 273 -35.26 23.48 38.85
CA LYS A 273 -36.47 23.16 38.05
C LYS A 273 -36.88 24.07 36.87
N ARG A 274 -37.09 23.39 35.72
CA ARG A 274 -38.23 23.44 34.73
C ARG A 274 -37.65 23.21 33.33
N LYS A 275 -38.23 22.52 32.33
CA LYS A 275 -39.50 21.82 31.98
C LYS A 275 -39.09 20.98 30.73
N LYS A 276 -39.28 19.66 30.62
CA LYS A 276 -40.47 18.87 30.22
C LYS A 276 -41.27 19.37 28.99
N GLN A 277 -41.33 18.49 27.97
CA GLN A 277 -42.43 18.23 26.99
C GLN A 277 -42.72 19.37 25.97
N GLN A 278 -42.99 19.16 24.67
CA GLN A 278 -43.86 18.24 23.91
C GLN A 278 -43.58 18.59 22.41
N ASN A 279 -43.79 17.80 21.34
CA ASN A 279 -45.02 17.18 20.87
C ASN A 279 -44.77 16.31 19.64
N ASP A 280 -45.64 15.31 19.49
CA ASP A 280 -45.84 14.37 18.39
C ASP A 280 -46.62 14.94 17.18
N VAL A 281 -46.71 14.10 16.14
CA VAL A 281 -47.83 13.88 15.19
C VAL A 281 -47.81 14.60 13.81
N LYS A 282 -47.60 13.80 12.74
CA LYS A 282 -48.53 13.48 11.61
C LYS A 282 -47.71 12.93 10.42
N SER A 283 -47.72 11.63 10.11
CA SER A 283 -48.74 10.79 9.45
C SER A 283 -48.83 10.91 7.92
N SER A 284 -48.79 9.72 7.28
CA SER A 284 -49.49 9.27 6.05
C SER A 284 -49.17 9.99 4.71
N SER A 285 -49.16 9.39 3.53
CA SER A 285 -49.52 8.08 2.93
C SER A 285 -48.94 8.12 1.49
N SER A 286 -48.70 7.06 0.72
CA SER A 286 -49.69 6.24 0.01
C SER A 286 -48.97 5.39 -1.06
N SER A 287 -49.38 4.12 -1.21
CA SER A 287 -49.62 3.31 -2.45
C SER A 287 -48.94 3.73 -3.77
N ASP A 288 -48.50 2.85 -4.67
CA ASP A 288 -49.17 1.65 -5.18
C ASP A 288 -48.31 0.94 -6.27
N ASN A 289 -48.66 -0.32 -6.55
CA ASN A 289 -48.54 -1.08 -7.80
C ASN A 289 -47.19 -1.61 -8.35
N GLY A 290 -47.22 -2.89 -8.75
CA GLY A 290 -46.49 -3.39 -9.92
C GLY A 290 -46.04 -4.84 -9.85
N ALA A 291 -46.86 -5.76 -10.35
CA ALA A 291 -46.59 -7.19 -10.51
C ALA A 291 -45.76 -7.52 -11.76
N ASP A 292 -45.52 -8.83 -11.93
CA ASP A 292 -45.02 -9.60 -13.10
C ASP A 292 -43.50 -9.90 -13.11
N ARG A 293 -43.07 -11.16 -12.86
CA ARG A 293 -43.18 -12.42 -13.64
C ARG A 293 -42.31 -12.45 -14.91
N ASN A 294 -41.29 -13.33 -14.87
CA ASN A 294 -40.81 -14.28 -15.90
C ASN A 294 -39.27 -14.41 -15.77
N VAL A 295 -38.75 -15.54 -15.27
CA VAL A 295 -38.53 -16.80 -15.99
C VAL A 295 -37.63 -16.60 -17.21
N PHE A 296 -36.34 -16.94 -17.04
CA PHE A 296 -35.49 -17.44 -18.11
C PHE A 296 -34.53 -18.47 -17.52
N ASP A 297 -34.98 -19.73 -17.56
CA ASP A 297 -34.12 -20.91 -17.66
C ASP A 297 -33.59 -21.01 -19.09
N GLY A 298 -32.35 -21.47 -19.27
CA GLY A 298 -31.84 -21.82 -20.60
C GLY A 298 -30.37 -22.17 -20.69
N ALA A 299 -30.08 -23.46 -20.47
CA ALA A 299 -29.06 -24.32 -21.11
C ALA A 299 -27.59 -23.82 -21.19
N ALA A 300 -26.59 -24.48 -20.60
CA ALA A 300 -26.11 -25.87 -20.74
C ALA A 300 -25.62 -26.25 -22.15
N ALA A 301 -24.39 -26.78 -22.17
CA ALA A 301 -23.70 -27.58 -23.19
C ALA A 301 -23.01 -26.85 -24.35
N MET A 302 -21.67 -26.87 -24.32
CA MET A 302 -20.82 -27.34 -25.43
C MET A 302 -19.53 -27.91 -24.83
N ALA A 303 -19.33 -29.19 -25.07
CA ALA A 303 -18.22 -30.03 -24.64
C ALA A 303 -17.06 -29.97 -25.64
N GLU A 304 -15.87 -30.40 -25.17
CA GLU A 304 -14.81 -31.15 -25.88
C GLU A 304 -14.26 -30.54 -27.20
N GLU A 305 -12.97 -30.39 -27.47
CA GLU A 305 -11.89 -31.38 -27.44
C GLU A 305 -10.66 -30.65 -28.05
N ARG A 306 -9.46 -30.70 -27.44
CA ARG A 306 -8.17 -30.61 -28.16
C ARG A 306 -6.96 -30.90 -27.27
N THR A 307 -6.68 -32.20 -27.18
CA THR A 307 -5.37 -32.83 -27.39
C THR A 307 -4.07 -32.04 -27.22
N LYS A 308 -3.36 -32.40 -26.13
CA LYS A 308 -1.99 -32.96 -26.09
C LYS A 308 -0.91 -32.36 -27.01
N HIS A 309 -0.03 -31.53 -26.44
CA HIS A 309 1.39 -31.52 -26.81
C HIS A 309 2.27 -31.35 -25.56
N ALA A 310 3.12 -32.36 -25.31
CA ALA A 310 4.14 -32.37 -24.28
C ALA A 310 5.43 -31.71 -24.82
N PRO A 311 6.19 -30.97 -24.01
CA PRO A 311 7.48 -30.42 -24.42
C PRO A 311 8.62 -31.43 -24.29
N THR A 312 9.38 -31.59 -25.38
CA THR A 312 10.66 -32.29 -25.45
C THR A 312 11.73 -31.56 -24.65
N THR A 313 12.37 -32.28 -23.72
CA THR A 313 13.57 -31.87 -22.98
C THR A 313 14.81 -32.01 -23.87
N ASN A 314 15.52 -30.91 -24.12
CA ASN A 314 16.85 -30.95 -24.71
C ASN A 314 17.92 -30.85 -23.61
N ASN A 315 18.70 -31.92 -23.48
CA ASN A 315 19.94 -31.99 -22.72
C ASN A 315 21.02 -31.16 -23.41
N TYR A 316 21.66 -30.24 -22.70
CA TYR A 316 22.97 -29.71 -23.06
C TYR A 316 24.02 -30.32 -22.13
N THR A 317 24.87 -31.16 -22.71
CA THR A 317 26.09 -31.71 -22.08
C THR A 317 27.24 -30.74 -22.35
N SER A 318 28.04 -30.49 -21.31
CA SER A 318 29.31 -29.75 -21.35
C SER A 318 30.29 -30.25 -22.41
N MET A 319 31.05 -29.31 -22.98
CA MET A 319 32.50 -29.40 -23.17
C MET A 319 33.13 -28.09 -22.72
#